data_AF-A0A8H5DS75-F1
#
_entry.id   AF-A0A8H5DS75-F1
#
_cell.length_a   1.000
_cell.length_b   1.000
_cell.length_c   1.000
_cell.angle_alpha   90.00
_cell.angle_beta   90.00
_cell.angle_gamma   90.00
#
_symmetry.space_group_name_H-M   'P 1'
#
loop_
_entity.id
_entity.type
_entity.pdbx_description
1 polymer ?
#
loop_
_entity_poly.entity_id
_entity_poly.type
_entity_poly.pdbx_seq_one_letter_code
_entity_poly.pdbx_strand_id
1 'polypeptide(L)'
;MSLIASPQEQNKSPPDLEPGSPSPAMERHKQAVTTIASAVRGFFERREPYRIFHGSTNSTRPQQTGKPVVDISALRNVLQVDRATRTALVEPNVPMDK
;
A
#
# COMPACT_ATOMS: atom_id res chain seq x y z
N MET A 1 38.05 27.15 -27.65
CA MET A 1 36.67 27.69 -27.78
C MET A 1 35.72 26.52 -27.53
N SER A 2 35.28 26.34 -26.28
CA SER A 2 34.47 25.19 -25.86
C SER A 2 32.99 25.44 -26.12
N LEU A 3 32.33 24.53 -26.83
CA LEU A 3 30.87 24.46 -26.91
C LEU A 3 30.44 23.17 -26.22
N ILE A 4 30.09 23.32 -24.94
CA ILE A 4 29.42 22.30 -24.13
C ILE A 4 27.95 22.27 -24.58
N ALA A 5 27.52 21.15 -25.14
CA ALA A 5 26.11 20.88 -25.39
C ALA A 5 25.40 20.59 -24.05
N SER A 6 24.36 21.37 -23.76
CA SER A 6 23.50 21.23 -22.58
C SER A 6 22.77 19.88 -22.57
N PRO A 7 22.83 19.08 -21.50
CA PRO A 7 22.00 17.90 -21.36
C PRO A 7 20.83 18.23 -20.42
N GLN A 8 19.70 18.69 -20.95
CA GLN A 8 18.45 18.85 -20.18
C GLN A 8 17.25 18.41 -21.03
N GLU A 9 17.22 17.13 -21.40
CA GLU A 9 16.03 16.49 -21.96
C GLU A 9 15.76 15.16 -21.26
N GLN A 10 15.54 15.23 -19.94
CA GLN A 10 15.12 14.08 -19.13
C GLN A 10 14.14 14.43 -18.01
N ASN A 11 13.52 15.61 -18.08
CA ASN A 11 12.45 16.01 -17.16
C ASN A 11 11.17 16.38 -17.92
N LYS A 12 10.81 15.56 -18.92
CA LYS A 12 9.46 15.61 -19.49
C LYS A 12 8.57 14.87 -18.50
N SER A 13 7.83 15.65 -17.71
CA SER A 13 6.75 15.16 -16.85
C SER A 13 5.88 14.16 -17.63
N PRO A 14 5.40 13.08 -17.00
CA PRO A 14 4.50 12.13 -17.66
C PRO A 14 3.30 12.91 -18.22
N PRO A 15 2.74 12.49 -19.37
CA PRO A 15 1.57 13.15 -19.95
C PRO A 15 0.46 13.18 -18.91
N ASP A 16 -0.16 14.35 -18.78
CA ASP A 16 -1.08 14.72 -17.71
C ASP A 16 -2.11 13.61 -17.45
N LEU A 17 -2.02 12.98 -16.28
CA LEU A 17 -3.11 12.18 -15.72
C LEU A 17 -4.24 13.15 -15.41
N GLU A 18 -5.35 13.03 -16.14
CA GLU A 18 -6.61 13.76 -15.89
C GLU A 18 -6.89 13.84 -14.37
N PRO A 19 -7.09 15.05 -13.81
CA PRO A 19 -7.29 15.23 -12.38
C PRO A 19 -8.55 14.49 -11.92
N GLY A 20 -8.35 13.41 -11.15
CA GLY A 20 -9.43 12.57 -10.61
C GLY A 20 -9.37 11.09 -11.00
N SER A 21 -8.48 10.70 -11.93
CA SER A 21 -8.30 9.28 -12.25
C SER A 21 -7.52 8.55 -11.14
N PRO A 22 -8.01 7.41 -10.60
CA PRO A 22 -7.31 6.68 -9.55
C PRO A 22 -5.97 6.18 -10.08
N SER A 23 -4.90 6.41 -9.33
CA SER A 23 -3.58 5.91 -9.68
C SER A 23 -3.58 4.37 -9.74
N PRO A 24 -2.71 3.74 -10.54
CA PRO A 24 -2.58 2.28 -10.56
C PRO A 24 -2.31 1.67 -9.17
N ALA A 25 -1.63 2.39 -8.29
CA ALA A 25 -1.41 1.99 -6.90
C ALA A 25 -2.73 1.99 -6.11
N MET A 26 -3.56 3.00 -6.31
CA MET A 26 -4.86 3.10 -5.65
C MET A 26 -5.85 2.04 -6.14
N GLU A 27 -5.80 1.67 -7.40
CA GLU A 27 -6.64 0.59 -7.95
C GLU A 27 -6.28 -0.76 -7.33
N ARG A 28 -4.99 -1.08 -7.24
CA ARG A 28 -4.51 -2.30 -6.57
C ARG A 28 -4.91 -2.32 -5.09
N HIS A 29 -4.79 -1.19 -4.41
CA HIS A 29 -5.24 -1.05 -3.03
C HIS A 29 -6.74 -1.35 -2.88
N LYS A 30 -7.59 -0.78 -3.74
CA LYS A 30 -9.04 -1.04 -3.71
C LYS A 30 -9.33 -2.53 -3.86
N GLN A 31 -8.70 -3.20 -4.82
CA GLN A 31 -8.88 -4.63 -5.03
C GLN A 31 -8.47 -5.46 -3.81
N ALA A 32 -7.35 -5.11 -3.17
CA ALA A 32 -6.90 -5.77 -1.95
C ALA A 32 -7.88 -5.54 -0.78
N VAL A 33 -8.33 -4.29 -0.59
CA VAL A 33 -9.32 -3.95 0.45
C VAL A 33 -10.65 -4.64 0.22
N THR A 34 -11.14 -4.74 -1.01
CA THR A 34 -12.36 -5.49 -1.34
C THR A 34 -12.23 -6.96 -0.91
N THR A 35 -11.10 -7.60 -1.24
CA THR A 35 -10.83 -8.99 -0.84
C THR A 35 -10.82 -9.17 0.68
N ILE A 36 -10.14 -8.26 1.39
CA ILE A 36 -10.06 -8.25 2.86
C ILE A 36 -11.44 -8.04 3.47
N ALA A 37 -12.23 -7.11 2.93
CA ALA A 37 -13.60 -6.84 3.39
C ALA A 37 -14.51 -8.06 3.21
N SER A 38 -14.38 -8.80 2.11
CA SER A 38 -15.11 -10.06 1.91
C SER A 38 -14.73 -11.12 2.96
N ALA A 39 -13.45 -11.23 3.31
CA ALA A 39 -13.01 -12.13 4.38
C ALA A 39 -13.60 -11.74 5.75
N VAL A 40 -13.52 -10.46 6.11
CA VAL A 40 -14.12 -9.91 7.34
C VAL A 40 -15.62 -10.17 7.40
N ARG A 41 -16.33 -9.94 6.28
CA ARG A 41 -17.76 -10.22 6.19
C ARG A 41 -18.06 -11.69 6.43
N GLY A 42 -17.28 -12.60 5.85
CA GLY A 42 -17.45 -14.04 6.07
C GLY A 42 -17.30 -14.43 7.54
N PHE A 43 -16.31 -13.88 8.25
CA PHE A 43 -16.16 -14.11 9.69
C PHE A 43 -17.34 -13.55 10.50
N PHE A 44 -17.81 -12.35 10.14
CA PHE A 44 -18.97 -11.73 10.78
C PHE A 44 -20.24 -12.57 10.63
N GLU A 45 -20.54 -13.05 9.42
CA GLU A 45 -21.71 -13.89 9.13
C GLU A 45 -21.70 -15.19 9.95
N ARG A 46 -20.51 -15.78 10.18
CA ARG A 46 -20.33 -16.98 11.02
C ARG A 46 -20.22 -16.69 12.52
N ARG A 47 -20.19 -15.40 12.92
CA ARG A 47 -19.91 -14.96 14.29
C ARG A 47 -18.60 -15.55 14.86
N GLU A 48 -17.62 -15.70 13.98
CA GLU A 48 -16.35 -16.34 14.30
C GLU A 48 -15.28 -15.28 14.62
N PRO A 49 -14.59 -15.38 15.76
CA PRO A 49 -13.51 -14.47 16.08
C PRO A 49 -12.30 -14.74 15.16
N TYR A 50 -11.68 -13.66 14.68
CA TYR A 50 -10.47 -13.72 13.87
C TYR A 50 -9.41 -12.75 14.39
N ARG A 51 -8.17 -12.92 13.90
CA ARG A 51 -7.06 -11.99 14.13
C ARG A 51 -6.55 -11.40 12.83
N ILE A 52 -5.80 -10.32 12.91
CA ILE A 52 -5.14 -9.71 11.75
C ILE A 52 -3.75 -10.33 11.59
N PHE A 53 -3.48 -10.91 10.43
CA PHE A 53 -2.16 -11.38 10.04
C PHE A 53 -1.51 -10.38 9.08
N HIS A 54 -0.33 -9.89 9.46
CA HIS A 54 0.40 -8.83 8.75
C HIS A 54 1.75 -9.29 8.17
N GLY A 55 1.95 -10.61 8.02
CA GLY A 55 3.15 -11.20 7.40
C GLY A 55 4.36 -11.26 8.33
N SER A 56 4.89 -10.11 8.72
CA SER A 56 6.03 -10.01 9.64
C SER A 56 5.69 -9.07 10.79
N THR A 57 5.81 -9.56 12.02
CA THR A 57 5.67 -8.75 13.22
C THR A 57 7.04 -8.52 13.82
N ASN A 58 7.35 -7.28 14.24
CA ASN A 58 8.53 -7.00 15.06
C ASN A 58 8.32 -7.46 16.53
N SER A 59 7.25 -8.21 16.79
CA SER A 59 6.94 -8.80 18.08
C SER A 59 7.76 -10.07 18.27
N THR A 60 8.42 -10.16 19.41
CA THR A 60 9.05 -11.38 19.90
C THR A 60 8.05 -12.35 20.54
N ARG A 61 6.77 -11.98 20.58
CA ARG A 61 5.72 -12.84 21.12
C ARG A 61 5.39 -13.94 20.11
N PRO A 62 5.35 -15.22 20.53
CA PRO A 62 4.95 -16.30 19.65
C PRO A 62 3.55 -16.04 19.08
N GLN A 63 3.44 -16.13 17.75
CA GLN A 63 2.14 -16.07 17.09
C GLN A 63 1.33 -17.30 17.50
N GLN A 64 0.12 -17.09 18.02
CA GLN A 64 -0.77 -18.21 18.33
C GLN A 64 -1.24 -18.85 17.03
N THR A 65 -0.68 -20.00 16.70
CA THR A 65 -1.05 -20.82 15.54
C THR A 65 -2.45 -21.41 15.71
N GLY A 66 -3.15 -21.64 14.60
CA GLY A 66 -4.45 -22.33 14.59
C GLY A 66 -5.67 -21.45 14.88
N LYS A 67 -5.51 -20.12 15.01
CA LYS A 67 -6.65 -19.19 15.03
C LYS A 67 -6.96 -18.71 13.61
N PRO A 68 -8.24 -18.56 13.24
CA PRO A 68 -8.60 -17.92 11.98
C PRO A 68 -8.03 -16.51 11.88
N VAL A 69 -7.59 -16.13 10.68
CA VAL A 69 -6.98 -14.83 10.42
C VAL A 69 -7.56 -14.16 9.19
N VAL A 70 -7.57 -12.84 9.23
CA VAL A 70 -7.68 -11.97 8.05
C VAL A 70 -6.27 -11.55 7.67
N ASP A 71 -5.84 -11.99 6.48
CA ASP A 71 -4.53 -11.67 5.93
C ASP A 71 -4.55 -10.28 5.27
N ILE A 72 -3.70 -9.38 5.76
CA ILE A 72 -3.50 -8.04 5.20
C ILE A 72 -2.08 -7.84 4.65
N SER A 73 -1.27 -8.90 4.56
CA SER A 73 0.16 -8.85 4.17
C SER A 73 0.40 -8.24 2.78
N ALA A 74 -0.61 -8.23 1.92
CA ALA A 74 -0.57 -7.57 0.61
C ALA A 74 -0.54 -6.03 0.69
N LEU A 75 -1.02 -5.44 1.80
CA LEU A 75 -1.10 -3.99 2.00
C LEU A 75 0.24 -3.42 2.49
N ARG A 76 1.19 -3.17 1.58
CA ARG A 76 2.59 -2.77 1.88
C ARG A 76 3.16 -1.68 0.96
N ASN A 77 2.32 -0.94 0.27
CA ASN A 77 2.71 0.05 -0.73
C ASN A 77 2.51 1.49 -0.22
N VAL A 78 3.35 2.40 -0.72
CA VAL A 78 3.10 3.84 -0.62
C VAL A 78 2.15 4.22 -1.75
N LEU A 79 1.00 4.80 -1.41
CA LEU A 79 -0.06 5.13 -2.36
C LEU A 79 0.14 6.52 -2.96
N GLN A 80 0.60 7.47 -2.15
CA GLN A 80 0.85 8.85 -2.56
C GLN A 80 1.86 9.53 -1.62
N VAL A 81 2.71 10.40 -2.18
CA VAL A 81 3.55 11.33 -1.41
C VAL A 81 3.21 12.74 -1.87
N ASP A 82 2.69 13.56 -0.97
CA ASP A 82 2.44 14.98 -1.20
C ASP A 82 3.55 15.80 -0.55
N ARG A 83 4.39 16.40 -1.40
CA ARG A 83 5.55 17.19 -0.96
C ARG A 83 5.15 18.60 -0.50
N ALA A 84 4.00 19.12 -0.95
CA ALA A 84 3.52 20.43 -0.57
C ALA A 84 2.96 20.41 0.86
N THR A 85 2.12 19.41 1.17
CA THR A 85 1.58 19.21 2.51
C THR A 85 2.52 18.46 3.45
N ARG A 86 3.60 17.86 2.90
CA ARG A 86 4.54 16.98 3.62
C ARG A 86 3.84 15.77 4.24
N THR A 87 2.89 15.19 3.51
CA THR A 87 2.15 14.00 3.93
C THR A 87 2.40 12.83 2.99
N ALA A 88 2.27 11.61 3.52
CA ALA A 88 2.27 10.39 2.74
C ALA A 88 1.03 9.58 3.06
N LEU A 89 0.38 9.05 2.03
CA LEU A 89 -0.68 8.05 2.16
C LEU A 89 -0.04 6.68 1.95
N VAL A 90 -0.03 5.86 3.01
CA VAL A 90 0.67 4.59 3.05
C VAL A 90 -0.25 3.47 3.51
N GLU A 91 0.01 2.26 3.02
CA GLU A 91 -0.62 1.05 3.52
C GLU A 91 -0.02 0.60 4.88
N PRO A 92 -0.74 -0.20 5.68
CA PRO A 92 -0.33 -0.53 7.05
C PRO A 92 1.00 -1.28 7.21
N ASN A 93 1.44 -2.03 6.19
CA ASN A 93 2.68 -2.82 6.27
C ASN A 93 3.85 -2.22 5.48
N VAL A 94 3.84 -0.92 5.21
CA VAL A 94 5.00 -0.23 4.62
C VAL A 94 6.16 -0.27 5.64
N PRO A 95 7.31 -0.89 5.31
CA PRO A 95 8.46 -0.95 6.20
C PRO A 95 9.13 0.43 6.31
N MET A 96 9.82 0.66 7.44
CA MET A 96 10.53 1.92 7.69
C MET A 96 11.96 1.94 7.12
N ASP A 97 12.54 0.77 6.86
CA ASP A 97 13.97 0.54 6.61
C ASP A 97 14.30 0.20 5.15
N LYS A 98 13.30 0.19 4.25
CA LYS A 98 13.48 -0.11 2.82
C LYS A 98 13.19 1.09 1.94
#